data_AF-A0A967D398-F1
#
_entry.id   AF-A0A967D398-F1
#
_cell.length_a   1.000
_cell.length_b   1.000
_cell.length_c   1.000
_cell.angle_alpha   90.00
_cell.angle_beta   90.00
_cell.angle_gamma   90.00
#
_symmetry.space_group_name_H-M   'P 1'
#
loop_
_entity.id
_entity.type
_entity.pdbx_description
1 polymer ?
#
loop_
_entity_poly.entity_id
_entity_poly.type
_entity_poly.pdbx_seq_one_letter_code
_entity_poly.pdbx_strand_id
1 'polypeptide(L)'
;MAADVPAVEEDSATTATEAKQNFAKAQQELKRLIGELAALQAEYQQPGADKQRIEARFNAARDEARAAAASLETSATAVVLAEPNNEAAIQVVRDVIQGAMASDDAQRALAVAETLRGAGAADGPTLLAGATAAMTMSKLDEATEFVKAAAAAGVNPGKIESLERAIATERPKVEAEMAKRAAEAEADD
;
A
#
# COMPACT_ATOMS: atom_id res chain seq x y z
N MET A 1 16.21 -43.83 18.57
CA MET A 1 14.95 -43.15 18.18
C MET A 1 15.35 -41.79 17.69
N ALA A 2 15.39 -41.60 16.37
CA ALA A 2 15.63 -40.29 15.77
C ALA A 2 14.32 -39.51 15.86
N ALA A 3 14.35 -38.34 16.50
CA ALA A 3 13.23 -37.42 16.50
C ALA A 3 13.23 -36.71 15.14
N ASP A 4 12.27 -37.12 14.33
CA ASP A 4 11.81 -36.43 13.14
C ASP A 4 11.28 -35.04 13.56
N VAL A 5 11.81 -33.98 12.96
CA VAL A 5 11.35 -32.60 13.15
C VAL A 5 10.73 -32.19 11.81
N PRO A 6 9.39 -32.19 11.66
CA PRO A 6 8.79 -31.90 10.36
C PRO A 6 8.24 -30.46 10.25
N ALA A 7 8.44 -29.90 9.04
CA ALA A 7 7.45 -29.17 8.22
C ALA A 7 7.23 -27.64 8.32
N VAL A 8 7.90 -26.86 9.17
CA VAL A 8 7.61 -25.39 9.22
C VAL A 8 8.36 -24.59 8.12
N GLU A 9 9.54 -25.04 7.70
CA GLU A 9 10.35 -24.31 6.70
C GLU A 9 9.90 -24.58 5.24
N GLU A 10 9.39 -25.77 4.92
CA GLU A 10 8.97 -26.12 3.56
C GLU A 10 7.70 -25.37 3.11
N ASP A 11 6.77 -25.09 4.02
CA ASP A 11 5.50 -24.40 3.74
C ASP A 11 5.73 -22.89 3.49
N SER A 12 6.65 -22.30 4.26
CA SER A 12 7.05 -20.89 4.13
C SER A 12 7.87 -20.61 2.85
N ALA A 13 8.72 -21.56 2.45
CA ALA A 13 9.52 -21.43 1.24
C ALA A 13 8.69 -21.63 -0.06
N THR A 14 7.69 -22.52 -0.01
CA THR A 14 6.75 -22.75 -1.10
C THR A 14 5.88 -21.51 -1.34
N THR A 15 5.30 -20.95 -0.28
CA THR A 15 4.48 -19.73 -0.34
C THR A 15 5.25 -18.51 -0.84
N ALA A 16 6.52 -18.33 -0.44
CA ALA A 16 7.38 -17.27 -0.96
C ALA A 16 7.67 -17.43 -2.47
N THR A 17 7.91 -18.67 -2.92
CA THR A 17 8.15 -18.98 -4.33
C THR A 17 6.92 -18.71 -5.19
N GLU A 18 5.74 -19.13 -4.72
CA GLU A 18 4.46 -18.85 -5.39
C GLU A 18 4.17 -17.35 -5.46
N ALA A 19 4.40 -16.61 -4.37
CA ALA A 19 4.23 -15.15 -4.34
C ALA A 19 5.09 -14.46 -5.41
N LYS A 20 6.36 -14.85 -5.56
CA LYS A 20 7.25 -14.33 -6.60
C LYS A 20 6.78 -14.66 -8.01
N GLN A 21 6.34 -15.89 -8.24
CA GLN A 21 5.83 -16.29 -9.55
C GLN A 21 4.58 -15.49 -9.91
N ASN A 22 3.67 -15.31 -8.96
CA ASN A 22 2.47 -14.51 -9.15
C ASN A 22 2.81 -13.03 -9.38
N PHE A 23 3.78 -12.49 -8.64
CA PHE A 23 4.29 -11.13 -8.84
C PHE A 23 4.86 -10.93 -10.25
N ALA A 24 5.75 -11.83 -10.70
CA ALA A 24 6.33 -11.77 -12.03
C ALA A 24 5.26 -11.88 -13.14
N LYS A 25 4.28 -12.78 -12.98
CA LYS A 25 3.15 -12.92 -13.92
C LYS A 25 2.31 -11.65 -13.98
N ALA A 26 1.95 -11.08 -12.82
CA ALA A 26 1.16 -9.86 -12.74
C ALA A 26 1.88 -8.66 -13.36
N GLN A 27 3.20 -8.54 -13.16
CA GLN A 27 4.01 -7.50 -13.81
C GLN A 27 4.00 -7.62 -15.34
N GLN A 28 4.21 -8.83 -15.85
CA GLN A 28 4.21 -9.09 -17.29
C GLN A 28 2.85 -8.80 -17.91
N GLU A 29 1.77 -9.23 -17.26
CA GLU A 29 0.42 -9.03 -17.74
C GLU A 29 0.02 -7.55 -17.74
N LEU A 30 0.33 -6.82 -16.67
CA LEU A 30 0.07 -5.38 -16.61
C LEU A 30 0.85 -4.64 -17.70
N LYS A 31 2.12 -4.99 -17.92
CA LYS A 31 2.94 -4.40 -18.99
C LYS A 31 2.34 -4.67 -20.38
N ARG A 32 1.88 -5.91 -20.62
CA ARG A 32 1.21 -6.29 -21.88
C ARG A 32 -0.05 -5.43 -22.10
N LEU A 33 -0.90 -5.31 -21.08
CA LEU A 33 -2.15 -4.55 -21.15
C LEU A 33 -1.92 -3.05 -21.34
N ILE A 34 -0.90 -2.46 -20.69
CA ILE A 34 -0.53 -1.06 -20.93
C ILE A 34 -0.09 -0.86 -22.40
N GLY A 35 0.67 -1.80 -22.96
CA GLY A 35 1.04 -1.77 -24.38
C GLY A 35 -0.17 -1.86 -25.31
N GLU A 36 -1.14 -2.72 -24.98
CA GLU A 36 -2.39 -2.84 -25.73
C GLU A 36 -3.24 -1.56 -25.66
N LEU A 37 -3.36 -0.94 -24.48
CA LEU A 37 -4.05 0.33 -24.30
C LEU A 37 -3.42 1.44 -25.13
N ALA A 38 -2.09 1.54 -25.16
CA ALA A 38 -1.38 2.52 -25.97
C ALA A 38 -1.59 2.28 -27.48
N ALA A 39 -1.59 1.02 -27.92
CA ALA A 39 -1.86 0.66 -29.32
C ALA A 39 -3.30 1.02 -29.71
N LEU A 40 -4.29 0.75 -28.85
CA LEU A 40 -5.70 1.10 -29.09
C LEU A 40 -5.89 2.63 -29.13
N GLN A 41 -5.19 3.38 -28.28
CA GLN A 41 -5.19 4.85 -28.37
C GLN A 41 -4.62 5.35 -29.70
N ALA A 42 -3.54 4.73 -30.20
CA ALA A 42 -2.97 5.09 -31.50
C ALA A 42 -3.90 4.71 -32.67
N GLU A 43 -4.57 3.54 -32.59
CA GLU A 43 -5.56 3.08 -33.58
C GLU A 43 -6.76 4.04 -33.63
N TYR A 44 -7.23 4.52 -32.47
CA TYR A 44 -8.34 5.47 -32.36
C TYR A 44 -8.11 6.78 -33.13
N GLN A 45 -6.85 7.22 -33.26
CA GLN A 45 -6.49 8.44 -33.97
C GLN A 45 -6.42 8.27 -35.50
N GLN A 46 -6.52 7.04 -36.03
CA GLN A 46 -6.41 6.80 -37.47
C GLN A 46 -7.65 7.28 -38.22
N PRO A 47 -7.50 7.87 -39.43
CA PRO A 47 -8.63 8.22 -40.29
C PRO A 47 -9.45 6.98 -40.67
N GLY A 48 -10.77 7.03 -40.50
CA GLY A 48 -11.66 5.91 -40.84
C GLY A 48 -11.68 4.76 -39.83
N ALA A 49 -11.04 4.92 -38.66
CA ALA A 49 -11.08 3.93 -37.60
C ALA A 49 -12.51 3.69 -37.08
N ASP A 50 -12.82 2.43 -36.78
CA ASP A 50 -14.06 2.05 -36.10
C ASP A 50 -13.97 2.40 -34.61
N LYS A 51 -14.29 3.67 -34.31
CA LYS A 51 -14.16 4.24 -32.97
C LYS A 51 -14.94 3.47 -31.91
N GLN A 52 -16.16 3.02 -32.23
CA GLN A 52 -16.99 2.26 -31.29
C GLN A 52 -16.33 0.93 -30.92
N ARG A 53 -15.80 0.20 -31.91
CA ARG A 53 -15.11 -1.06 -31.66
C ARG A 53 -13.83 -0.85 -30.85
N ILE A 54 -13.08 0.21 -31.14
CA ILE A 54 -11.83 0.53 -30.42
C ILE A 54 -12.12 0.92 -28.97
N GLU A 55 -13.14 1.75 -28.73
CA GLU A 55 -13.57 2.13 -27.38
C GLU A 55 -14.01 0.92 -26.55
N ALA A 56 -14.75 -0.02 -27.15
CA ALA A 56 -15.16 -1.26 -26.48
C ALA A 56 -13.94 -2.11 -26.07
N ARG A 57 -12.98 -2.29 -26.97
CA ARG A 57 -11.72 -3.01 -26.68
C ARG A 57 -10.88 -2.29 -25.64
N PHE A 58 -10.82 -0.97 -25.72
CA PHE A 58 -10.07 -0.15 -24.76
C PHE A 58 -10.65 -0.28 -23.36
N ASN A 59 -11.98 -0.21 -23.22
CA ASN A 59 -12.63 -0.39 -21.92
C ASN A 59 -12.40 -1.79 -21.35
N ALA A 60 -12.50 -2.84 -22.16
CA ALA A 60 -12.20 -4.21 -21.74
C ALA A 60 -10.73 -4.35 -21.28
N ALA A 61 -9.77 -3.91 -22.09
CA ALA A 61 -8.35 -3.95 -21.73
C ALA A 61 -8.02 -3.10 -20.49
N ARG A 62 -8.74 -1.98 -20.28
CA ARG A 62 -8.58 -1.13 -19.10
C ARG A 62 -9.07 -1.84 -17.84
N ASP A 63 -10.20 -2.53 -17.92
CA ASP A 63 -10.75 -3.26 -16.79
C ASP A 63 -9.89 -4.48 -16.45
N GLU A 64 -9.34 -5.18 -17.46
CA GLU A 64 -8.30 -6.20 -17.27
C GLU A 64 -7.03 -5.61 -16.64
N ALA A 65 -6.58 -4.43 -17.08
CA ALA A 65 -5.39 -3.77 -16.52
C ALA A 65 -5.57 -3.42 -15.05
N ARG A 66 -6.78 -3.00 -14.64
CA ARG A 66 -7.12 -2.75 -13.24
C ARG A 66 -7.07 -4.03 -12.41
N ALA A 67 -7.60 -5.14 -12.93
CA ALA A 67 -7.53 -6.43 -12.25
C ALA A 67 -6.06 -6.92 -12.13
N ALA A 68 -5.27 -6.78 -13.19
CA ALA A 68 -3.85 -7.11 -13.19
C ALA A 68 -3.06 -6.23 -12.20
N ALA A 69 -3.37 -4.94 -12.10
CA ALA A 69 -2.78 -4.04 -11.11
C ALA A 69 -3.12 -4.49 -9.67
N ALA A 70 -4.38 -4.80 -9.36
CA ALA A 70 -4.77 -5.30 -8.03
C ALA A 70 -4.05 -6.62 -7.67
N SER A 71 -3.89 -7.52 -8.65
CA SER A 71 -3.11 -8.75 -8.47
C SER A 71 -1.63 -8.47 -8.24
N LEU A 72 -1.07 -7.48 -8.95
CA LEU A 72 0.30 -7.04 -8.78
C LEU A 72 0.55 -6.49 -7.37
N GLU A 73 -0.35 -5.64 -6.86
CA GLU A 73 -0.26 -5.09 -5.50
C GLU A 73 -0.32 -6.19 -4.43
N THR A 74 -1.26 -7.12 -4.59
CA THR A 74 -1.45 -8.25 -3.66
C THR A 74 -0.21 -9.14 -3.61
N SER A 75 0.31 -9.51 -4.79
CA SER A 75 1.49 -10.35 -4.89
C SER A 75 2.77 -9.63 -4.45
N ALA A 76 2.91 -8.33 -4.73
CA ALA A 76 4.02 -7.52 -4.21
C ALA A 76 4.02 -7.50 -2.68
N THR A 77 2.84 -7.29 -2.08
CA THR A 77 2.69 -7.30 -0.62
C THR A 77 3.10 -8.66 -0.02
N ALA A 78 2.65 -9.77 -0.63
CA ALA A 78 3.06 -11.11 -0.21
C ALA A 78 4.58 -11.33 -0.36
N VAL A 79 5.18 -10.83 -1.44
CA VAL A 79 6.64 -10.90 -1.64
C VAL A 79 7.37 -10.09 -0.59
N VAL A 80 6.93 -8.88 -0.21
CA VAL A 80 7.60 -8.09 0.83
C VAL A 80 7.51 -8.77 2.20
N LEU A 81 6.38 -9.39 2.53
CA LEU A 81 6.22 -10.14 3.78
C LEU A 81 7.15 -11.36 3.86
N ALA A 82 7.38 -12.03 2.74
CA ALA A 82 8.31 -13.17 2.66
C ALA A 82 9.79 -12.73 2.53
N GLU A 83 10.04 -11.63 1.81
CA GLU A 83 11.37 -11.11 1.47
C GLU A 83 11.41 -9.59 1.61
N PRO A 84 11.67 -9.08 2.83
CA PRO A 84 11.64 -7.64 3.12
C PRO A 84 12.71 -6.80 2.41
N ASN A 85 13.64 -7.43 1.68
CA ASN A 85 14.69 -6.78 0.90
C ASN A 85 14.44 -6.84 -0.62
N ASN A 86 13.28 -7.34 -1.06
CA ASN A 86 12.91 -7.37 -2.47
C ASN A 86 12.55 -5.97 -2.98
N GLU A 87 13.53 -5.24 -3.52
CA GLU A 87 13.38 -3.84 -3.94
C GLU A 87 12.25 -3.62 -4.95
N ALA A 88 12.04 -4.57 -5.87
CA ALA A 88 10.99 -4.46 -6.89
C ALA A 88 9.59 -4.54 -6.27
N ALA A 89 9.37 -5.47 -5.34
CA ALA A 89 8.10 -5.59 -4.63
C ALA A 89 7.87 -4.40 -3.69
N ILE A 90 8.91 -3.98 -2.97
CA ILE A 90 8.87 -2.79 -2.10
C ILE A 90 8.49 -1.56 -2.91
N GLN A 91 9.07 -1.36 -4.09
CA GLN A 91 8.75 -0.21 -4.93
C GLN A 91 7.29 -0.21 -5.36
N VAL A 92 6.74 -1.35 -5.79
CA VAL A 92 5.30 -1.45 -6.12
C VAL A 92 4.44 -1.07 -4.93
N VAL A 93 4.75 -1.58 -3.74
CA VAL A 93 4.00 -1.27 -2.51
C VAL A 93 4.12 0.22 -2.13
N ARG A 94 5.28 0.84 -2.35
CA ARG A 94 5.46 2.30 -2.18
C ARG A 94 4.63 3.11 -3.17
N ASP A 95 4.56 2.68 -4.43
CA ASP A 95 3.73 3.34 -5.44
C ASP A 95 2.25 3.28 -5.05
N VAL A 96 1.80 2.17 -4.42
CA VAL A 96 0.44 2.07 -3.84
C VAL A 96 0.21 3.09 -2.75
N ILE A 97 1.16 3.29 -1.83
CA ILE A 97 1.06 4.30 -0.77
C ILE A 97 0.95 5.70 -1.41
N GLN A 98 1.80 6.01 -2.38
CA GLN A 98 1.77 7.31 -3.07
C GLN A 98 0.45 7.53 -3.80
N GLY A 99 -0.05 6.53 -4.52
CA GLY A 99 -1.33 6.58 -5.20
C GLY A 99 -2.50 6.80 -4.25
N ALA A 100 -2.52 6.07 -3.13
CA ALA A 100 -3.56 6.22 -2.10
C ALA A 100 -3.54 7.61 -1.46
N MET A 101 -2.35 8.15 -1.14
CA MET A 101 -2.22 9.51 -0.62
C MET A 101 -2.67 10.56 -1.65
N ALA A 102 -2.37 10.37 -2.94
CA ALA A 102 -2.79 11.29 -4.00
C ALA A 102 -4.31 11.25 -4.26
N SER A 103 -4.99 10.18 -3.88
CA SER A 103 -6.44 10.03 -3.97
C SER A 103 -7.18 10.26 -2.65
N ASP A 104 -6.52 10.87 -1.66
CA ASP A 104 -7.06 11.10 -0.30
C ASP A 104 -7.55 9.82 0.42
N ASP A 105 -7.01 8.65 0.05
CA ASP A 105 -7.30 7.37 0.68
C ASP A 105 -6.30 7.08 1.80
N ALA A 106 -6.43 7.84 2.90
CA ALA A 106 -5.56 7.71 4.06
C ALA A 106 -5.63 6.31 4.70
N GLN A 107 -6.79 5.65 4.64
CA GLN A 107 -6.95 4.31 5.20
C GLN A 107 -6.10 3.28 4.46
N ARG A 108 -6.14 3.30 3.12
CA ARG A 108 -5.32 2.41 2.31
C ARG A 108 -3.83 2.74 2.45
N ALA A 109 -3.47 4.02 2.42
CA ALA A 109 -2.08 4.44 2.61
C ALA A 109 -1.51 3.94 3.94
N LEU A 110 -2.29 4.05 5.02
CA LEU A 110 -1.91 3.61 6.35
C LEU A 110 -1.73 2.08 6.42
N ALA A 111 -2.73 1.31 5.97
CA ALA A 111 -2.67 -0.16 6.01
C ALA A 111 -1.46 -0.73 5.25
N VAL A 112 -1.13 -0.11 4.11
CA VAL A 112 0.02 -0.53 3.30
C VAL A 112 1.34 -0.12 3.95
N ALA A 113 1.43 1.09 4.52
CA ALA A 113 2.60 1.54 5.27
C ALA A 113 2.85 0.67 6.52
N GLU A 114 1.79 0.22 7.20
CA GLU A 114 1.88 -0.71 8.33
C GLU A 114 2.47 -2.05 7.90
N THR A 115 2.05 -2.54 6.73
CA THR A 115 2.58 -3.79 6.16
C THR A 115 4.09 -3.69 5.91
N LEU A 116 4.55 -2.61 5.28
CA LEU A 116 5.99 -2.39 5.08
C LEU A 116 6.75 -2.22 6.40
N ARG A 117 6.17 -1.51 7.37
CA ARG A 117 6.79 -1.30 8.69
C ARG A 117 6.91 -2.62 9.45
N GLY A 118 5.85 -3.42 9.48
CA GLY A 118 5.81 -4.73 10.14
C GLY A 118 6.79 -5.73 9.53
N ALA A 119 6.98 -5.68 8.21
CA ALA A 119 7.99 -6.47 7.50
C ALA A 119 9.44 -5.98 7.73
N GLY A 120 9.64 -4.80 8.31
CA GLY A 120 10.97 -4.17 8.40
C GLY A 120 11.48 -3.61 7.06
N ALA A 121 10.61 -3.43 6.08
CA ALA A 121 10.91 -2.95 4.72
C ALA A 121 10.61 -1.44 4.52
N ALA A 122 10.01 -0.78 5.51
CA ALA A 122 9.68 0.65 5.44
C ALA A 122 10.93 1.53 5.63
N ASP A 123 11.15 2.44 4.69
CA ASP A 123 12.15 3.50 4.79
C ASP A 123 11.57 4.78 5.40
N GLY A 124 12.43 5.78 5.62
CA GLY A 124 12.02 7.07 6.18
C GLY A 124 10.81 7.72 5.47
N PRO A 125 10.82 7.87 4.13
CA PRO A 125 9.67 8.37 3.39
C PRO A 125 8.39 7.55 3.58
N THR A 126 8.47 6.22 3.56
CA THR A 126 7.33 5.33 3.81
C THR A 126 6.76 5.54 5.22
N LEU A 127 7.64 5.64 6.23
CA LEU A 127 7.24 5.84 7.62
C LEU A 127 6.59 7.21 7.84
N LEU A 128 7.08 8.26 7.16
CA LEU A 128 6.46 9.58 7.17
C LEU A 128 5.08 9.59 6.49
N ALA A 129 4.91 8.85 5.39
CA ALA A 129 3.61 8.68 4.75
C ALA A 129 2.62 7.97 5.69
N GLY A 130 3.05 6.89 6.37
CA GLY A 130 2.26 6.20 7.39
C GLY A 130 1.86 7.11 8.55
N ALA A 131 2.79 7.90 9.10
CA ALA A 131 2.50 8.89 10.14
C ALA A 131 1.45 9.92 9.68
N THR A 132 1.60 10.43 8.46
CA THR A 132 0.67 11.41 7.87
C THR A 132 -0.71 10.81 7.69
N ALA A 133 -0.81 9.61 7.13
CA ALA A 133 -2.07 8.91 6.94
C ALA A 133 -2.78 8.64 8.28
N ALA A 134 -2.05 8.18 9.30
CA ALA A 134 -2.58 7.99 10.65
C ALA A 134 -3.08 9.31 11.28
N MET A 135 -2.35 10.41 11.13
CA MET A 135 -2.77 11.73 11.60
C MET A 135 -4.05 12.21 10.89
N THR A 136 -4.15 12.05 9.57
CA THR A 136 -5.36 12.38 8.80
C THR A 136 -6.58 11.61 9.32
N MET A 137 -6.38 10.37 9.75
CA MET A 137 -7.43 9.53 10.35
C MET A 137 -7.64 9.78 11.85
N SER A 138 -6.98 10.78 12.44
CA SER A 138 -6.98 11.05 13.89
C SER A 138 -6.51 9.87 14.76
N LYS A 139 -5.76 8.94 14.18
CA LYS A 139 -5.19 7.77 14.87
C LYS A 139 -3.82 8.11 15.46
N LEU A 140 -3.83 8.93 16.50
CA LEU A 140 -2.62 9.58 16.99
C LEU A 140 -1.61 8.64 17.66
N ASP A 141 -2.04 7.49 18.18
CA ASP A 141 -1.12 6.47 18.71
C ASP A 141 -0.38 5.75 17.59
N GLU A 142 -1.10 5.33 16.53
CA GLU A 142 -0.48 4.76 15.33
C GLU A 142 0.50 5.77 14.69
N ALA A 143 0.11 7.04 14.59
CA ALA A 143 0.98 8.11 14.11
C ALA A 143 2.27 8.24 14.95
N THR A 144 2.16 8.16 16.28
CA THR A 144 3.30 8.22 17.19
C THR A 144 4.28 7.08 16.93
N GLU A 145 3.78 5.87 16.72
CA GLU A 145 4.60 4.70 16.44
C GLU A 145 5.32 4.80 15.08
N PHE A 146 4.68 5.39 14.07
CA PHE A 146 5.35 5.70 12.80
C PHE A 146 6.43 6.76 12.95
N VAL A 147 6.18 7.83 13.73
CA VAL A 147 7.16 8.89 13.98
C VAL A 147 8.40 8.35 14.70
N LYS A 148 8.22 7.49 15.72
CA LYS A 148 9.34 6.81 16.39
C LYS A 148 10.14 5.94 15.43
N ALA A 149 9.46 5.16 14.60
CA ALA A 149 10.13 4.33 13.60
C ALA A 149 10.90 5.18 12.58
N ALA A 150 10.32 6.32 12.12
CA ALA A 150 10.98 7.25 11.22
C ALA A 150 12.25 7.85 11.85
N ALA A 151 12.20 8.20 13.14
CA ALA A 151 13.37 8.66 13.89
C ALA A 151 14.47 7.59 13.94
N ALA A 152 14.10 6.34 14.23
CA ALA A 152 15.03 5.20 14.24
C ALA A 152 15.64 4.93 12.85
N ALA A 153 14.89 5.21 11.78
CA ALA A 153 15.37 5.14 10.39
C ALA A 153 16.24 6.34 9.96
N GLY A 154 16.55 7.27 10.87
CA GLY A 154 17.44 8.40 10.61
C GLY A 154 16.79 9.57 9.89
N VAL A 155 15.46 9.67 9.90
CA VAL A 155 14.76 10.87 9.41
C VAL A 155 15.20 12.10 10.21
N ASN A 156 15.27 13.25 9.53
CA ASN A 156 15.73 14.52 10.11
C ASN A 156 15.02 14.83 11.46
N PRO A 157 15.78 15.07 12.55
CA PRO A 157 15.21 15.31 13.88
C PRO A 157 14.24 16.48 13.94
N GLY A 158 14.48 17.57 13.20
CA GLY A 158 13.56 18.72 13.17
C GLY A 158 12.20 18.38 12.54
N LYS A 159 12.16 17.46 11.57
CA LYS A 159 10.89 16.92 11.04
C LYS A 159 10.17 16.05 12.07
N ILE A 160 10.92 15.20 12.79
CA ILE A 160 10.39 14.36 13.86
C ILE A 160 9.78 15.22 14.97
N GLU A 161 10.54 16.18 15.51
CA GLU A 161 10.07 17.11 16.55
C GLU A 161 8.83 17.89 16.12
N SER A 162 8.76 18.32 14.85
CA SER A 162 7.58 18.99 14.30
C SER A 162 6.34 18.09 14.31
N LEU A 163 6.49 16.81 13.94
CA LEU A 163 5.38 15.85 13.91
C LEU A 163 4.95 15.45 15.32
N GLU A 164 5.90 15.24 16.24
CA GLU A 164 5.61 14.97 17.65
C GLU A 164 4.81 16.13 18.28
N ARG A 165 5.19 17.38 17.99
CA ARG A 165 4.46 18.56 18.46
C ARG A 165 3.06 18.64 17.86
N ALA A 166 2.90 18.32 16.58
CA ALA A 166 1.60 18.30 15.92
C ALA A 166 0.67 17.25 16.57
N ILE A 167 1.17 16.04 16.80
CA ILE A 167 0.46 14.98 17.51
C ILE A 167 0.06 15.43 18.92
N ALA A 168 1.00 16.00 19.68
CA ALA A 168 0.74 16.49 21.04
C ALA A 168 -0.32 17.59 21.09
N THR A 169 -0.38 18.44 20.05
CA THR A 169 -1.36 19.53 19.94
C THR A 169 -2.77 19.01 19.61
N GLU A 170 -2.88 17.98 18.78
CA GLU A 170 -4.18 17.42 18.37
C GLU A 170 -4.76 16.42 19.37
N ARG A 171 -3.90 15.73 20.13
CA ARG A 171 -4.29 14.70 21.11
C ARG A 171 -5.44 15.09 22.05
N PRO A 172 -5.41 16.23 22.77
CA PRO A 172 -6.51 16.59 23.66
C PRO A 172 -7.83 16.85 22.91
N LYS A 173 -7.78 17.28 21.64
CA LYS A 173 -8.99 17.52 20.84
C LYS A 173 -9.64 16.20 20.42
N VAL A 174 -8.84 15.24 19.97
CA VAL A 174 -9.31 13.89 19.61
C VAL A 174 -9.89 13.19 20.83
N GLU A 175 -9.21 13.24 21.97
CA GLU A 175 -9.71 12.65 23.23
C GLU A 175 -11.05 13.25 23.66
N ALA A 176 -11.20 14.57 23.58
CA ALA A 176 -12.46 15.25 23.91
C ALA A 176 -13.61 14.83 22.97
N GLU A 177 -13.36 14.73 21.66
CA GLU A 177 -14.36 14.29 20.68
C GLU A 177 -14.74 12.81 20.89
N MET A 178 -13.79 11.93 21.17
CA MET A 178 -14.08 10.51 21.44
C MET A 178 -14.88 10.33 22.74
N ALA A 179 -14.57 11.10 23.79
CA ALA A 179 -15.34 11.09 25.02
C ALA A 179 -16.78 11.57 24.80
N LYS A 180 -16.97 12.60 23.97
CA LYS A 180 -18.31 13.09 23.60
C LYS A 180 -19.12 12.01 22.87
N ARG A 181 -18.53 11.35 21.87
CA ARG A 181 -19.22 10.27 21.12
C ARG A 181 -19.60 9.09 22.00
N ALA A 182 -18.77 8.73 22.97
CA ALA A 182 -19.09 7.68 23.92
C ALA A 182 -20.31 8.05 24.78
N ALA A 183 -20.37 9.29 25.29
CA ALA A 183 -21.51 9.77 26.06
C ALA A 183 -22.81 9.87 25.23
N GLU A 184 -22.71 10.22 23.95
CA GLU A 184 -23.87 10.23 23.03
C GLU A 184 -24.39 8.80 22.76
N ALA A 185 -23.49 7.84 22.53
CA ALA A 185 -23.89 6.44 22.32
C ALA A 185 -24.58 5.83 23.54
N GLU A 186 -24.10 6.13 24.76
CA GLU A 186 -24.74 5.67 26.01
C GLU A 186 -26.13 6.31 26.26
N ALA A 187 -26.42 7.46 25.65
CA ALA A 187 -27.69 8.16 25.79
C ALA A 187 -28.75 7.72 24.78
N ASP A 188 -28.34 7.09 23.67
CA ASP A 188 -29.21 6.60 22.59
C ASP A 188 -29.63 5.11 22.74
N ASP A 189 -29.05 4.38 23.70
CA ASP A 189 -29.39 2.99 24.09
C ASP A 189 -30.47 2.92 25.20
#